data_AF-A0A7V0Z9K3-F1
#
_entry.id   AF-A0A7V0Z9K3-F1
#
_cell.length_a   1.000
_cell.length_b   1.000
_cell.length_c   1.000
_cell.angle_alpha   90.00
_cell.angle_beta   90.00
_cell.angle_gamma   90.00
#
_symmetry.space_group_name_H-M   'P 1'
#
loop_
_entity.id
_entity.type
_entity.pdbx_description
1 polymer ?
#
loop_
_entity_poly.entity_id
_entity_poly.type
_entity_poly.pdbx_seq_one_letter_code
_entity_poly.pdbx_strand_id
1 'polypeptide(L)'
;MNLGKLIRRRREQLHLTQDQIAAKAGISKPYLSNIETGKTKNPPTDGILRALERVLQFESSELTRLAHLARTPADVRQEHEMLALELNKLRDVVKELLSVGTSEGAGGLDLDSLAEKLSAEGNVRHLSAGSVVPIINNVAAGYPQNFTDLDYPPSVADEYIRCPDLDDEQSFAARVVGDSMEPKYHEGDVVVFSPNTPAQGGDDCFVRFDADGGTTFKRFYQDDESTIRLQPLNSAYPGQSYQREQITGLWPAVFRIERLRRS
;
A
#
# COMPACT_ATOMS: atom_id res chain seq x y z
N MET A 1 -13.50 -11.39 -20.80
CA MET A 1 -14.54 -12.31 -20.25
C MET A 1 -15.63 -11.48 -19.60
N ASN A 2 -16.90 -11.86 -19.72
CA ASN A 2 -18.01 -11.11 -19.13
C ASN A 2 -18.31 -11.66 -17.71
N LEU A 3 -18.24 -10.78 -16.71
CA LEU A 3 -18.49 -11.06 -15.29
C LEU A 3 -19.77 -11.88 -15.05
N GLY A 4 -20.87 -11.53 -15.72
CA GLY A 4 -22.15 -12.21 -15.57
C GLY A 4 -22.13 -13.68 -15.99
N LYS A 5 -21.42 -13.99 -17.08
CA LYS A 5 -21.28 -15.37 -17.58
C LYS A 5 -20.46 -16.23 -16.61
N LEU A 6 -19.46 -15.64 -15.97
CA LEU A 6 -18.62 -16.34 -14.99
C LEU A 6 -19.42 -16.72 -13.74
N ILE A 7 -20.18 -15.76 -13.20
CA ILE A 7 -21.07 -15.96 -12.05
C ILE A 7 -22.08 -17.08 -12.35
N ARG A 8 -22.73 -17.03 -13.52
CA ARG A 8 -23.69 -18.06 -13.95
C ARG A 8 -23.05 -19.44 -14.02
N ARG A 9 -21.89 -19.55 -14.67
CA ARG A 9 -21.18 -20.83 -14.83
C ARG A 9 -20.81 -21.42 -13.48
N ARG A 10 -20.30 -20.60 -12.54
CA ARG A 10 -19.94 -21.06 -11.20
C ARG A 10 -21.16 -21.49 -10.39
N ARG A 11 -22.27 -20.75 -10.50
CA ARG A 11 -23.55 -21.14 -9.88
C ARG A 11 -24.03 -22.51 -10.38
N GLU A 12 -23.97 -22.74 -11.69
CA GLU A 12 -24.39 -24.00 -12.32
C GLU A 12 -23.47 -25.17 -11.91
N GLN A 13 -22.16 -24.94 -11.76
CA GLN A 13 -21.21 -25.93 -11.23
C GLN A 13 -21.48 -26.31 -9.77
N LEU A 14 -21.95 -25.36 -8.96
CA LEU A 14 -22.35 -25.61 -7.57
C LEU A 14 -23.79 -26.15 -7.46
N HIS A 15 -24.48 -26.37 -8.59
CA HIS A 15 -25.87 -26.82 -8.66
C HIS A 15 -26.85 -25.94 -7.85
N LEU A 16 -26.58 -24.63 -7.78
CA LEU A 16 -27.40 -23.67 -7.03
C LEU A 16 -28.41 -22.97 -7.94
N THR A 17 -29.61 -22.71 -7.41
CA THR A 17 -30.61 -21.88 -8.10
C THR A 17 -30.30 -20.40 -7.92
N GLN A 18 -30.81 -19.55 -8.82
CA GLN A 18 -30.67 -18.09 -8.68
C GLN A 18 -31.28 -17.59 -7.36
N ASP A 19 -32.38 -18.18 -6.91
CA ASP A 19 -33.03 -17.81 -5.64
C ASP A 19 -32.14 -18.10 -4.44
N GLN A 20 -31.47 -19.27 -4.42
CA GLN A 20 -30.57 -19.66 -3.34
C GLN A 20 -29.36 -18.73 -3.24
N ILE A 21 -28.77 -18.34 -4.37
CA ILE A 21 -27.64 -17.41 -4.37
C ILE A 21 -28.08 -16.01 -3.99
N ALA A 22 -29.20 -15.53 -4.55
CA ALA A 22 -29.72 -14.21 -4.26
C ALA A 22 -30.00 -14.04 -2.75
N ALA A 23 -30.66 -15.02 -2.13
CA ALA A 23 -30.93 -15.03 -0.70
C ALA A 23 -29.64 -15.04 0.14
N LYS A 24 -28.66 -15.88 -0.21
CA LYS A 24 -27.38 -15.97 0.51
C LYS A 24 -26.50 -14.73 0.34
N ALA A 25 -26.57 -14.06 -0.81
CA ALA A 25 -25.81 -12.85 -1.11
C ALA A 25 -26.54 -11.56 -0.68
N GLY A 26 -27.75 -11.65 -0.12
CA GLY A 26 -28.52 -10.49 0.33
C GLY A 26 -29.04 -9.60 -0.81
N ILE A 27 -29.26 -10.17 -2.00
CA ILE A 27 -29.74 -9.45 -3.18
C ILE A 27 -31.05 -10.04 -3.71
N SER A 28 -31.75 -9.31 -4.58
CA SER A 28 -32.97 -9.82 -5.19
C SER A 28 -32.67 -10.76 -6.37
N LYS A 29 -33.51 -11.79 -6.57
CA LYS A 29 -33.42 -12.70 -7.73
C LYS A 29 -33.42 -11.94 -9.08
N PRO A 30 -34.29 -10.94 -9.32
CA PRO A 30 -34.25 -10.15 -10.55
C PRO A 30 -32.91 -9.43 -10.74
N TYR A 31 -32.30 -8.94 -9.65
CA TYR A 31 -31.00 -8.28 -9.70
C TYR A 31 -29.88 -9.27 -10.08
N LEU A 32 -29.83 -10.45 -9.47
CA LEU A 32 -28.87 -11.50 -9.85
C LEU A 32 -29.04 -11.93 -11.32
N SER A 33 -30.28 -12.08 -11.79
CA SER A 33 -30.55 -12.41 -13.20
C SER A 33 -30.05 -11.32 -14.16
N ASN A 34 -30.20 -10.04 -13.81
CA ASN A 34 -29.68 -8.93 -14.61
C ASN A 34 -28.14 -8.87 -14.62
N ILE A 35 -27.49 -9.31 -13.54
CA ILE A 35 -26.02 -9.47 -13.50
C ILE A 35 -25.61 -10.62 -14.43
N GLU A 36 -26.20 -11.81 -14.28
CA GLU A 36 -25.84 -13.00 -15.06
C GLU A 36 -26.07 -12.82 -16.58
N THR A 37 -27.10 -12.06 -16.95
CA THR A 37 -27.46 -11.79 -18.35
C THR A 37 -26.72 -10.59 -18.94
N GLY A 38 -25.95 -9.83 -18.13
CA GLY A 38 -25.24 -8.64 -18.59
C GLY A 38 -26.15 -7.45 -18.94
N LYS A 39 -27.40 -7.45 -18.46
CA LYS A 39 -28.34 -6.32 -18.63
C LYS A 39 -28.00 -5.13 -17.73
N THR A 40 -27.15 -5.34 -16.73
CA THR A 40 -26.59 -4.29 -15.88
C THR A 40 -25.53 -3.50 -16.65
N LYS A 41 -25.76 -2.19 -16.85
CA LYS A 41 -24.81 -1.30 -17.53
C LYS A 41 -23.49 -1.15 -16.77
N ASN A 42 -23.56 -1.12 -15.44
CA ASN A 42 -22.42 -1.03 -14.55
C ASN A 42 -22.34 -2.30 -13.71
N PRO A 43 -21.14 -2.84 -13.46
CA PRO A 43 -20.99 -3.98 -12.57
C PRO A 43 -21.42 -3.62 -11.13
N PRO A 44 -21.82 -4.62 -10.32
CA PRO A 44 -22.26 -4.43 -8.94
C PRO A 44 -21.21 -3.73 -8.06
N THR A 45 -21.65 -3.20 -6.92
CA THR A 45 -20.74 -2.63 -5.92
C THR A 45 -19.85 -3.70 -5.30
N ASP A 46 -18.67 -3.30 -4.83
CA ASP A 46 -17.68 -4.20 -4.23
C ASP A 46 -18.25 -5.01 -3.05
N GLY A 47 -19.17 -4.43 -2.27
CA GLY A 47 -19.86 -5.15 -1.20
C GLY A 47 -20.68 -6.34 -1.71
N ILE A 48 -21.40 -6.17 -2.83
CA ILE A 48 -22.18 -7.24 -3.46
C ILE A 48 -21.26 -8.26 -4.13
N LEU A 49 -20.16 -7.82 -4.75
CA LEU A 49 -19.18 -8.71 -5.36
C LEU A 49 -18.51 -9.61 -4.33
N ARG A 50 -18.08 -9.06 -3.19
CA ARG A 50 -17.55 -9.85 -2.05
C ARG A 50 -18.58 -10.83 -1.50
N ALA A 51 -19.85 -10.43 -1.41
CA ALA A 51 -20.92 -11.34 -0.99
C ALA A 51 -21.09 -12.49 -1.98
N LEU A 52 -21.04 -12.22 -3.29
CA LEU A 52 -21.10 -13.24 -4.33
C LEU A 52 -19.85 -14.13 -4.34
N GLU A 53 -18.65 -13.56 -4.16
CA GLU A 53 -17.39 -14.32 -4.04
C GLU A 53 -17.48 -15.37 -2.93
N ARG A 54 -17.98 -14.97 -1.75
CA ARG A 54 -18.18 -15.86 -0.60
C ARG A 54 -19.16 -16.99 -0.90
N VAL A 55 -20.29 -16.67 -1.54
CA VAL A 55 -21.36 -17.65 -1.82
C VAL A 55 -20.98 -18.61 -2.95
N LEU A 56 -20.25 -18.12 -3.95
CA LEU A 56 -19.85 -18.87 -5.15
C LEU A 56 -18.46 -19.52 -5.02
N GLN A 57 -17.81 -19.40 -3.87
CA GLN A 57 -16.49 -19.98 -3.59
C GLN A 57 -15.47 -19.56 -4.66
N PHE A 58 -15.42 -18.26 -4.96
CA PHE A 58 -14.33 -17.67 -5.74
C PHE A 58 -13.14 -17.35 -4.82
N GLU A 59 -11.96 -17.18 -5.42
CA GLU A 59 -10.84 -16.60 -4.70
C GLU A 59 -11.17 -15.17 -4.26
N SER A 60 -10.66 -14.78 -3.10
CA SER A 60 -10.90 -13.44 -2.54
C SER A 60 -10.55 -12.37 -3.57
N SER A 61 -11.45 -11.41 -3.79
CA SER A 61 -11.27 -10.26 -4.69
C SER A 61 -11.27 -10.56 -6.20
N GLU A 62 -11.53 -11.80 -6.63
CA GLU A 62 -11.52 -12.16 -8.06
C GLU A 62 -12.62 -11.46 -8.86
N LEU A 63 -13.86 -11.48 -8.38
CA LEU A 63 -14.99 -10.82 -9.04
C LEU A 63 -14.87 -9.29 -8.94
N THR A 64 -14.34 -8.81 -7.82
CA THR A 64 -14.04 -7.39 -7.59
C THR A 64 -13.04 -6.87 -8.63
N ARG A 65 -11.92 -7.58 -8.83
CA ARG A 65 -10.92 -7.27 -9.85
C ARG A 65 -11.52 -7.26 -11.26
N LEU A 66 -12.33 -8.27 -11.60
CA LEU A 66 -12.99 -8.35 -12.90
C LEU A 66 -13.99 -7.21 -13.13
N ALA A 67 -14.71 -6.80 -12.09
CA ALA A 67 -15.62 -5.66 -12.15
C ALA A 67 -14.86 -4.34 -12.34
N HIS A 68 -13.74 -4.15 -11.65
CA HIS A 68 -12.89 -2.96 -11.82
C HIS A 68 -12.30 -2.90 -13.22
N LEU A 69 -11.79 -4.02 -13.75
CA LEU A 69 -11.33 -4.11 -15.15
C LEU A 69 -12.43 -3.78 -16.16
N ALA A 70 -13.68 -4.17 -15.89
CA ALA A 70 -14.82 -3.82 -16.74
C ALA A 70 -15.18 -2.33 -16.66
N ARG A 71 -14.93 -1.68 -15.50
CA ARG A 71 -15.12 -0.23 -15.28
C ARG A 71 -13.96 0.60 -15.83
N THR A 72 -12.79 -0.01 -16.05
CA THR A 72 -11.60 0.69 -16.55
C THR A 72 -11.92 1.36 -17.89
N PRO A 73 -11.82 2.70 -17.96
CA PRO A 73 -11.93 3.47 -19.19
C PRO A 73 -11.01 2.94 -20.31
N ALA A 74 -11.39 3.16 -21.57
CA ALA A 74 -10.71 2.53 -22.71
C ALA A 74 -9.25 2.99 -22.88
N ASP A 75 -8.97 4.24 -22.56
CA ASP A 75 -7.64 4.87 -22.48
C ASP A 75 -6.74 4.16 -21.46
N VAL A 76 -7.22 3.99 -20.21
CA VAL A 76 -6.45 3.30 -19.16
C VAL A 76 -6.20 1.83 -19.49
N ARG A 77 -7.15 1.19 -20.18
CA ARG A 77 -7.01 -0.20 -20.65
C ARG A 77 -5.97 -0.33 -21.75
N GLN A 78 -5.96 0.59 -22.71
CA GLN A 78 -4.98 0.63 -23.78
C GLN A 78 -3.56 0.85 -23.24
N GLU A 79 -3.39 1.76 -22.28
CA GLU A 79 -2.10 1.97 -21.61
C GLU A 79 -1.60 0.70 -20.93
N HIS A 80 -2.46 0.01 -20.18
CA HIS A 80 -2.10 -1.26 -19.53
C HIS A 80 -1.73 -2.36 -20.54
N GLU A 81 -2.49 -2.49 -21.63
CA GLU A 81 -2.19 -3.45 -22.70
C GLU A 81 -0.85 -3.12 -23.40
N MET A 82 -0.55 -1.83 -23.64
CA MET A 82 0.73 -1.40 -24.19
C MET A 82 1.90 -1.71 -23.25
N LEU A 83 1.76 -1.40 -21.96
CA LEU A 83 2.76 -1.73 -20.94
C LEU A 83 3.02 -3.24 -20.88
N ALA A 84 1.96 -4.05 -20.93
CA ALA A 84 2.08 -5.51 -20.95
C ALA A 84 2.83 -6.01 -22.20
N LEU A 85 2.62 -5.38 -23.36
CA LEU A 85 3.36 -5.70 -24.59
C LEU A 85 4.82 -5.27 -24.50
N GLU A 86 5.11 -4.10 -23.94
CA GLU A 86 6.48 -3.64 -23.71
C GLU A 86 7.26 -4.56 -22.77
N LEU A 87 6.64 -4.99 -21.67
CA LEU A 87 7.23 -5.97 -20.75
C LEU A 87 7.51 -7.30 -21.44
N ASN A 88 6.59 -7.79 -22.27
CA ASN A 88 6.82 -9.02 -23.03
C ASN A 88 7.99 -8.87 -24.01
N LYS A 89 8.06 -7.75 -24.75
CA LYS A 89 9.20 -7.45 -25.62
C LYS A 89 10.51 -7.40 -24.86
N LEU A 90 10.54 -6.71 -23.72
CA LEU A 90 11.73 -6.62 -22.88
C LEU A 90 12.17 -8.01 -22.40
N ARG A 91 11.22 -8.84 -21.99
CA ARG A 91 11.48 -10.22 -21.59
C ARG A 91 12.04 -11.06 -22.72
N ASP A 92 11.54 -10.88 -23.95
CA ASP A 92 12.05 -11.59 -25.12
C ASP A 92 13.47 -11.13 -25.49
N VAL A 93 13.75 -9.82 -25.41
CA VAL A 93 15.11 -9.26 -25.58
C VAL A 93 16.08 -9.80 -24.53
N VAL A 94 15.66 -9.88 -23.26
CA VAL A 94 16.47 -10.46 -22.18
C VAL A 94 16.78 -11.93 -22.47
N LYS A 95 15.78 -12.71 -22.92
CA LYS A 95 15.99 -14.11 -23.34
C LYS A 95 16.98 -14.23 -24.50
N GLU A 96 16.91 -13.33 -25.47
CA GLU A 96 17.80 -13.31 -26.63
C GLU A 96 19.24 -12.94 -26.24
N LEU A 97 19.43 -11.96 -25.37
CA LEU A 97 20.76 -11.60 -24.84
C LEU A 97 21.38 -12.73 -24.02
N LEU A 98 20.57 -13.44 -23.23
CA LEU A 98 21.02 -14.60 -22.45
C LEU A 98 21.43 -15.78 -23.34
N SER A 99 20.76 -15.99 -24.48
CA SER A 99 21.14 -17.06 -25.41
C SER A 99 22.42 -16.73 -26.19
N VAL A 100 22.68 -15.46 -26.50
CA VAL A 100 23.95 -15.02 -27.14
C VAL A 100 25.16 -15.27 -26.23
N GLY A 101 25.00 -15.13 -24.90
CA GLY A 101 26.04 -15.40 -23.91
C GLY A 101 26.41 -16.88 -23.70
N THR A 102 25.65 -17.83 -24.25
CA THR A 102 25.86 -19.28 -24.05
C THR A 102 26.72 -19.97 -25.12
N SER A 103 27.33 -19.21 -26.02
CA SER A 103 28.02 -19.78 -27.19
C SER A 103 29.42 -20.36 -26.92
N GLU A 104 29.96 -20.30 -25.71
CA GLU A 104 31.14 -21.11 -25.33
C GLU A 104 31.06 -21.63 -23.89
N GLY A 105 30.66 -22.91 -23.75
CA GLY A 105 30.97 -23.73 -22.57
C GLY A 105 29.86 -23.87 -21.51
N ALA A 106 29.11 -24.97 -21.63
CA ALA A 106 28.42 -25.71 -20.55
C ALA A 106 27.54 -24.94 -19.55
N GLY A 107 26.23 -25.00 -19.78
CA GLY A 107 25.21 -24.78 -18.75
C GLY A 107 24.06 -23.94 -19.26
N GLY A 108 23.07 -24.61 -19.88
CA GLY A 108 21.79 -23.95 -20.14
C GLY A 108 21.21 -23.47 -18.80
N LEU A 109 21.18 -22.16 -18.61
CA LEU A 109 20.58 -21.53 -17.46
C LEU A 109 19.07 -21.60 -17.63
N ASP A 110 18.43 -22.52 -16.91
CA ASP A 110 16.98 -22.61 -16.86
C ASP A 110 16.43 -21.33 -16.20
N LEU A 111 15.75 -20.51 -16.99
CA LEU A 111 15.16 -19.24 -16.58
C LEU A 111 14.11 -19.41 -15.48
N ASP A 112 13.41 -20.55 -15.43
CA ASP A 112 12.47 -20.83 -14.34
C ASP A 112 13.25 -21.13 -13.05
N SER A 113 14.34 -21.91 -13.13
CA SER A 113 15.26 -22.10 -12.00
C SER A 113 15.97 -20.81 -11.57
N LEU A 114 16.25 -19.90 -12.49
CA LEU A 114 16.87 -18.61 -12.20
C LEU A 114 15.85 -17.65 -11.59
N ALA A 115 14.61 -17.62 -12.09
CA ALA A 115 13.53 -16.87 -11.46
C ALA A 115 13.19 -17.41 -10.07
N GLU A 116 13.19 -18.73 -9.88
CA GLU A 116 13.06 -19.37 -8.56
C GLU A 116 14.26 -19.05 -7.68
N LYS A 117 15.50 -19.10 -8.18
CA LYS A 117 16.70 -18.73 -7.41
C LYS A 117 16.77 -17.23 -7.09
N LEU A 118 16.33 -16.35 -7.98
CA LEU A 118 16.22 -14.91 -7.75
C LEU A 118 15.07 -14.58 -6.78
N SER A 119 14.07 -15.47 -6.67
CA SER A 119 12.98 -15.38 -5.67
C SER A 119 13.35 -16.03 -4.33
N ALA A 120 14.22 -17.05 -4.34
CA ALA A 120 14.63 -17.83 -3.15
C ALA A 120 15.90 -17.30 -2.49
N GLU A 121 16.85 -16.78 -3.27
CA GLU A 121 17.95 -15.95 -2.79
C GLU A 121 17.50 -14.50 -2.90
N GLY A 122 17.09 -13.91 -1.78
CA GLY A 122 16.54 -12.54 -1.64
C GLY A 122 17.50 -11.39 -2.00
N ASN A 123 18.35 -11.58 -3.00
CA ASN A 123 19.34 -10.64 -3.49
C ASN A 123 18.88 -9.91 -4.77
N VAL A 124 17.77 -10.31 -5.38
CA VAL A 124 16.98 -9.37 -6.17
C VAL A 124 16.08 -8.66 -5.18
N ARG A 125 16.55 -7.52 -4.67
CA ARG A 125 15.64 -6.50 -4.17
C ARG A 125 14.54 -6.43 -5.20
N HIS A 126 13.32 -6.80 -4.79
CA HIS A 126 12.12 -6.57 -5.55
C HIS A 126 12.34 -5.24 -6.27
N LEU A 127 12.28 -5.22 -7.61
CA LEU A 127 11.93 -3.98 -8.29
C LEU A 127 10.48 -3.70 -7.88
N SER A 128 10.30 -3.39 -6.60
CA SER A 128 9.06 -2.95 -6.00
C SER A 128 8.81 -1.64 -6.72
N ALA A 129 7.60 -1.43 -7.22
CA ALA A 129 7.21 -0.15 -7.81
C ALA A 129 7.10 0.97 -6.74
N GLY A 130 7.86 0.81 -5.65
CA GLY A 130 7.73 1.44 -4.35
C GLY A 130 6.54 0.98 -3.57
N SER A 131 6.71 0.96 -2.25
CA SER A 131 5.57 0.99 -1.34
C SER A 131 4.79 2.28 -1.55
N VAL A 132 3.47 2.18 -1.65
CA VAL A 132 2.56 3.33 -1.75
C VAL A 132 2.30 3.80 -0.33
N VAL A 133 2.94 4.91 0.05
CA VAL A 133 2.92 5.46 1.41
C VAL A 133 1.81 6.52 1.50
N PRO A 134 0.84 6.38 2.41
CA PRO A 134 -0.19 7.39 2.65
C PRO A 134 0.40 8.65 3.31
N ILE A 135 0.01 9.85 2.85
CA ILE A 135 0.29 11.12 3.54
C ILE A 135 -0.85 11.43 4.50
N ILE A 136 -0.51 11.59 5.77
CA ILE A 136 -1.44 12.02 6.82
C ILE A 136 -1.43 13.55 6.86
N ASN A 137 -2.45 14.17 6.28
CA ASN A 137 -2.70 15.60 6.44
C ASN A 137 -3.29 15.84 7.84
N ASN A 138 -2.58 16.64 8.62
CA ASN A 138 -2.91 17.15 9.95
C ASN A 138 -4.41 17.05 10.34
N VAL A 139 -4.76 16.12 11.23
CA VAL A 139 -6.08 16.01 11.84
C VAL A 139 -6.25 17.16 12.83
N ALA A 140 -6.83 18.27 12.37
CA ALA A 140 -7.37 19.28 13.26
C ALA A 140 -8.52 18.66 14.08
N ALA A 141 -8.35 18.69 15.41
CA ALA A 141 -9.37 18.44 16.42
C ALA A 141 -9.98 17.02 16.49
N GLY A 142 -9.44 16.22 17.41
CA GLY A 142 -10.18 15.14 18.07
C GLY A 142 -9.92 13.75 17.50
N TYR A 143 -8.87 13.11 18.00
CA TYR A 143 -8.78 11.65 17.97
C TYR A 143 -9.78 11.07 19.00
N PRO A 144 -10.73 10.20 18.61
CA PRO A 144 -11.37 9.31 19.57
C PRO A 144 -10.31 8.33 20.10
N GLN A 145 -10.28 8.21 21.43
CA GLN A 145 -9.31 7.54 22.31
C GLN A 145 -9.10 6.02 22.09
N ASN A 146 -9.53 5.42 20.98
CA ASN A 146 -9.44 3.98 20.76
C ASN A 146 -8.86 3.66 19.37
N PHE A 147 -7.53 3.74 19.25
CA PHE A 147 -6.78 3.25 18.08
C PHE A 147 -5.79 2.17 18.51
N THR A 148 -6.32 0.98 18.78
CA THR A 148 -5.56 -0.26 18.84
C THR A 148 -5.84 -1.07 17.59
N ASP A 149 -4.76 -1.59 17.03
CA ASP A 149 -4.65 -2.72 16.09
C ASP A 149 -5.06 -2.52 14.61
N LEU A 150 -4.00 -2.49 13.79
CA LEU A 150 -3.83 -3.28 12.56
C LEU A 150 -4.72 -3.11 11.32
N ASP A 151 -5.67 -2.18 11.25
CA ASP A 151 -6.39 -1.93 10.00
C ASP A 151 -6.41 -0.44 9.64
N TYR A 152 -5.49 -0.02 8.78
CA TYR A 152 -5.63 1.26 8.07
C TYR A 152 -6.56 1.04 6.85
N PRO A 153 -7.80 1.54 6.86
CA PRO A 153 -8.62 1.53 5.66
C PRO A 153 -7.97 2.45 4.60
N PRO A 154 -7.87 2.04 3.32
CA PRO A 154 -7.34 2.84 2.20
C PRO A 154 -8.10 4.14 1.88
N SER A 155 -8.98 4.62 2.75
CA SER A 155 -9.91 5.72 2.50
C SER A 155 -9.64 7.00 3.30
N VAL A 156 -8.52 7.11 4.03
CA VAL A 156 -8.23 8.23 4.95
C VAL A 156 -7.01 9.08 4.55
N ALA A 157 -6.30 8.72 3.48
CA ALA A 157 -5.19 9.52 2.97
C ALA A 157 -5.62 10.36 1.76
N ASP A 158 -5.44 11.69 1.85
CA ASP A 158 -5.72 12.63 0.76
C ASP A 158 -4.72 12.49 -0.40
N GLU A 159 -3.49 12.08 -0.08
CA GLU A 159 -2.36 11.99 -1.01
C GLU A 159 -1.53 10.73 -0.71
N TYR A 160 -0.94 10.14 -1.74
CA TYR A 160 -0.07 8.97 -1.65
C TYR A 160 1.26 9.23 -2.35
N ILE A 161 2.37 8.73 -1.80
CA ILE A 161 3.70 8.83 -2.40
C ILE A 161 4.29 7.45 -2.63
N ARG A 162 4.88 7.21 -3.80
CA ARG A 162 5.60 5.97 -4.09
C ARG A 162 7.05 6.10 -3.60
N CYS A 163 7.48 5.16 -2.77
CA CYS A 163 8.85 5.06 -2.27
C CYS A 163 9.47 3.73 -2.75
N PRO A 164 10.21 3.72 -3.89
CA PRO A 164 10.84 2.53 -4.49
C PRO A 164 11.67 1.68 -3.53
N ASP A 165 12.38 2.33 -2.61
CA ASP A 165 13.36 1.71 -1.72
C ASP A 165 12.83 1.47 -0.29
N LEU A 166 11.51 1.47 -0.09
CA LEU A 166 10.88 1.27 1.22
C LEU A 166 10.14 -0.07 1.28
N ASP A 167 10.64 -0.98 2.11
CA ASP A 167 10.08 -2.33 2.28
C ASP A 167 9.03 -2.45 3.41
N ASP A 168 8.71 -1.34 4.09
CA ASP A 168 7.76 -1.34 5.21
C ASP A 168 6.34 -0.93 4.76
N GLU A 169 5.44 -1.91 4.71
CA GLU A 169 4.03 -1.77 4.33
C GLU A 169 3.20 -0.89 5.30
N GLN A 170 3.65 -0.72 6.54
CA GLN A 170 2.98 0.11 7.56
C GLN A 170 3.51 1.55 7.57
N SER A 171 4.41 1.90 6.65
CA SER A 171 4.98 3.24 6.58
C SER A 171 3.92 4.29 6.30
N PHE A 172 4.09 5.47 6.87
CA PHE A 172 3.24 6.62 6.63
C PHE A 172 4.07 7.87 6.45
N ALA A 173 3.53 8.84 5.72
CA ALA A 173 4.16 10.13 5.51
C ALA A 173 3.41 11.22 6.26
N ALA A 174 4.13 12.23 6.77
CA ALA A 174 3.54 13.41 7.36
C ALA A 174 4.20 14.68 6.80
N ARG A 175 3.41 15.75 6.75
CA ARG A 175 3.89 17.07 6.33
C ARG A 175 4.49 17.80 7.53
N VAL A 176 5.67 18.36 7.36
CA VAL A 176 6.34 19.18 8.37
C VAL A 176 5.57 20.49 8.54
N VAL A 177 5.23 20.80 9.79
CA VAL A 177 4.52 22.01 10.19
C VAL A 177 5.42 22.82 11.12
N GLY A 178 5.63 24.09 10.79
CA GLY A 178 6.55 24.99 11.49
C GLY A 178 8.02 24.75 11.17
N ASP A 179 8.90 25.39 11.94
CA ASP A 179 10.34 25.55 11.71
C ASP A 179 11.22 24.83 12.77
N SER A 180 10.60 24.10 13.71
CA SER A 180 11.32 23.46 14.83
C SER A 180 12.36 22.41 14.41
N MET A 181 12.25 21.92 13.17
CA MET A 181 13.15 20.91 12.59
C MET A 181 14.07 21.49 11.49
N GLU A 182 14.11 22.82 11.35
CA GLU A 182 15.08 23.50 10.49
C GLU A 182 16.51 23.39 11.06
N PRO A 183 17.56 23.45 10.21
CA PRO A 183 17.53 23.68 8.75
C PRO A 183 17.36 22.39 7.92
N LYS A 184 17.23 21.23 8.57
CA LYS A 184 17.17 19.94 7.87
C LYS A 184 15.79 19.65 7.28
N TYR A 185 14.73 20.12 7.94
CA TYR A 185 13.35 19.93 7.48
C TYR A 185 12.65 21.28 7.49
N HIS A 186 12.14 21.70 6.35
CA HIS A 186 11.45 22.98 6.20
C HIS A 186 9.93 22.76 6.24
N GLU A 187 9.21 23.82 6.59
CA GLU A 187 7.75 23.79 6.54
C GLU A 187 7.24 23.40 5.14
N GLY A 188 6.36 22.40 5.11
CA GLY A 188 5.78 21.83 3.90
C GLY A 188 6.54 20.61 3.33
N ASP A 189 7.73 20.27 3.85
CA ASP A 189 8.42 19.04 3.47
C ASP A 189 7.59 17.81 3.85
N VAL A 190 7.68 16.75 3.05
CA VAL A 190 7.02 15.48 3.35
C VAL A 190 8.06 14.48 3.84
N VAL A 191 7.84 13.93 5.04
CA VAL A 191 8.75 12.98 5.68
C VAL A 191 8.03 11.66 5.84
N VAL A 192 8.71 10.57 5.49
CA VAL A 192 8.20 9.20 5.59
C VAL A 192 8.78 8.56 6.85
N PHE A 193 7.92 7.89 7.60
CA PHE A 193 8.22 7.21 8.84
C PHE A 193 7.90 5.73 8.72
N SER A 194 8.75 4.89 9.30
CA SER A 194 8.61 3.42 9.25
C SER A 194 8.31 2.86 10.65
N PRO A 195 7.10 2.32 10.88
CA PRO A 195 6.76 1.69 12.15
C PRO A 195 7.53 0.43 12.50
N ASN A 196 7.96 -0.32 11.49
CA ASN A 196 8.69 -1.58 11.70
C ASN A 196 10.20 -1.37 11.90
N THR A 197 10.70 -0.14 11.76
CA THR A 197 12.11 0.19 12.04
C THR A 197 12.26 0.68 13.48
N PRO A 198 13.10 0.03 14.31
CA PRO A 198 13.36 0.49 15.67
C PRO A 198 14.12 1.83 15.65
N ALA A 199 13.60 2.82 16.37
CA ALA A 199 14.26 4.12 16.53
C ALA A 199 15.51 4.02 17.41
N GLN A 200 16.59 4.69 16.99
CA GLN A 200 17.85 4.78 17.71
C GLN A 200 18.12 6.21 18.18
N GLY A 201 18.89 6.35 19.26
CA GLY A 201 19.29 7.67 19.76
C GLY A 201 20.05 8.46 18.69
N GLY A 202 19.51 9.62 18.32
CA GLY A 202 19.98 10.46 17.23
C GLY A 202 19.03 10.52 16.02
N ASP A 203 18.04 9.62 15.95
CA ASP A 203 17.08 9.59 14.85
C ASP A 203 16.05 10.73 14.95
N ASP A 204 15.64 11.24 13.79
CA ASP A 204 14.55 12.22 13.70
C ASP A 204 13.23 11.44 13.66
N CYS A 205 12.43 11.50 14.72
CA CYS A 205 11.30 10.60 14.92
C CYS A 205 9.96 11.34 14.99
N PHE A 206 8.93 10.71 14.42
CA PHE A 206 7.55 11.05 14.71
C PHE A 206 7.16 10.41 16.05
N VAL A 207 6.68 11.24 16.97
CA VAL A 207 6.36 10.84 18.34
C VAL A 207 4.88 11.07 18.59
N ARG A 208 4.23 10.09 19.21
CA ARG A 208 2.85 10.18 19.68
C ARG A 208 2.80 10.01 21.20
N PHE A 209 2.12 10.93 21.88
CA PHE A 209 1.95 10.91 23.32
C PHE A 209 0.67 10.16 23.74
N ASP A 210 0.67 9.61 24.95
CA ASP A 210 -0.46 8.87 25.52
C ASP A 210 -1.61 9.79 25.98
N ALA A 211 -1.28 10.83 26.76
CA ALA A 211 -2.28 11.63 27.49
C ALA A 211 -3.30 12.38 26.61
N ASP A 212 -2.83 12.98 25.51
CA ASP A 212 -3.64 13.90 24.68
C ASP A 212 -3.75 13.45 23.22
N GLY A 213 -3.16 12.31 22.85
CA GLY A 213 -2.98 11.91 21.45
C GLY A 213 -2.15 12.91 20.62
N GLY A 214 -1.47 13.83 21.30
CA GLY A 214 -0.61 14.83 20.66
C GLY A 214 0.51 14.17 19.88
N THR A 215 0.86 14.76 18.74
CA THR A 215 1.95 14.30 17.89
C THR A 215 3.01 15.38 17.74
N THR A 216 4.26 14.98 17.65
CA THR A 216 5.38 15.91 17.40
C THR A 216 6.45 15.23 16.57
N PHE A 217 7.25 16.03 15.88
CA PHE A 217 8.38 15.55 15.09
C PHE A 217 9.65 16.19 15.66
N LYS A 218 10.52 15.38 16.27
CA LYS A 218 11.72 15.82 16.98
C LYS A 218 12.83 14.78 16.87
N ARG A 219 14.08 15.20 17.10
CA ARG A 219 15.19 14.25 17.27
C ARG A 219 15.07 13.54 18.60
N PHE A 220 15.06 12.22 18.55
CA PHE A 220 15.00 11.33 19.69
C PHE A 220 16.41 11.08 20.25
N TYR A 221 16.56 11.23 21.55
CA TYR A 221 17.72 10.76 22.31
C TYR A 221 17.24 9.90 23.47
N GLN A 222 17.90 8.77 23.67
CA GLN A 222 17.70 7.96 24.86
C GLN A 222 18.79 8.34 25.86
N ASP A 223 18.39 9.04 26.94
CA ASP A 223 19.33 9.42 27.99
C ASP A 223 19.47 8.25 28.99
N ASP A 224 18.36 7.60 29.36
CA ASP A 224 18.31 6.41 30.25
C ASP A 224 17.30 5.36 29.74
N GLU A 225 17.16 4.20 30.40
CA GLU A 225 16.15 3.18 30.04
C GLU A 225 14.71 3.69 30.12
N SER A 226 14.42 4.60 31.06
CA SER A 226 13.07 5.16 31.26
C SER A 226 12.90 6.58 30.72
N THR A 227 13.99 7.29 30.41
CA THR A 227 13.93 8.71 30.07
C THR A 227 14.32 8.96 28.62
N ILE A 228 13.41 9.58 27.89
CA ILE A 228 13.57 9.97 26.50
C ILE A 228 13.68 11.49 26.42
N ARG A 229 14.66 11.98 25.67
CA ARG A 229 14.81 13.41 25.36
C ARG A 229 14.45 13.66 23.90
N LEU A 230 13.51 14.58 23.69
CA LEU A 230 13.08 15.03 22.38
C LEU A 230 13.64 16.43 22.13
N GLN A 231 14.57 16.51 21.19
CA GLN A 231 15.29 17.73 20.86
C GLN A 231 14.87 18.23 19.48
N PRO A 232 14.32 19.46 19.36
CA PRO A 232 14.19 20.13 18.07
C PRO A 232 15.57 20.33 17.41
N LEU A 233 15.64 20.29 16.08
CA LEU A 233 16.89 20.61 15.36
C LEU A 233 17.18 22.11 15.36
N ASN A 234 16.12 22.91 15.38
CA ASN A 234 16.25 24.35 15.43
C ASN A 234 16.63 24.79 16.85
N SER A 235 17.82 25.38 16.97
CA SER A 235 18.38 25.88 18.23
C SER A 235 17.54 26.95 18.93
N ALA A 236 16.56 27.55 18.25
CA ALA A 236 15.60 28.48 18.84
C ALA A 236 14.64 27.80 19.83
N TYR A 237 14.48 26.47 19.76
CA TYR A 237 13.55 25.71 20.59
C TYR A 237 14.29 24.79 21.58
N PRO A 238 13.92 24.80 22.88
CA PRO A 238 14.55 23.94 23.88
C PRO A 238 14.12 22.47 23.72
N GLY A 239 15.04 21.56 24.03
CA GLY A 239 14.73 20.13 24.18
C GLY A 239 13.84 19.87 25.40
N GLN A 240 13.04 18.82 25.34
CA GLN A 240 12.13 18.41 26.40
C GLN A 240 12.34 16.92 26.70
N SER A 241 12.38 16.57 27.97
CA SER A 241 12.51 15.18 28.42
C SER A 241 11.17 14.65 28.92
N TYR A 242 10.88 13.41 28.56
CA TYR A 242 9.65 12.68 28.84
C TYR A 242 10.00 11.30 29.38
N GLN A 243 9.08 10.72 30.13
CA GLN A 243 9.18 9.32 30.53
C GLN A 243 8.73 8.42 29.37
N ARG A 244 9.36 7.25 29.21
CA ARG A 244 9.10 6.31 28.12
C ARG A 244 7.64 5.90 28.05
N GLU A 245 6.98 5.79 29.19
CA GLU A 245 5.58 5.39 29.35
C GLU A 245 4.62 6.44 28.77
N GLN A 246 5.04 7.70 28.67
CA GLN A 246 4.21 8.78 28.11
C GLN A 246 4.15 8.74 26.57
N ILE A 247 4.96 7.89 25.92
CA ILE A 247 5.11 7.81 24.47
C ILE A 247 4.50 6.50 23.97
N THR A 248 3.40 6.60 23.22
CA THR A 248 2.71 5.44 22.64
C THR A 248 3.24 5.07 21.25
N GLY A 249 3.87 6.01 20.55
CA GLY A 249 4.43 5.80 19.22
C GLY A 249 5.74 6.54 19.04
N LEU A 250 6.74 5.84 18.50
CA LEU A 250 8.06 6.38 18.18
C LEU A 250 8.53 5.75 16.88
N TRP A 251 8.52 6.53 15.80
CA TRP A 251 8.80 6.03 14.45
C TRP A 251 9.87 6.88 13.77
N PRO A 252 11.00 6.29 13.35
CA PRO A 252 12.10 7.04 12.75
C PRO A 252 11.77 7.49 11.32
N ALA A 253 12.26 8.66 10.95
CA ALA A 253 12.20 9.17 9.59
C ALA A 253 13.18 8.41 8.70
N VAL A 254 12.65 7.78 7.64
CA VAL A 254 13.41 6.96 6.69
C VAL A 254 13.64 7.65 5.36
N PHE A 255 12.68 8.47 4.90
CA PHE A 255 12.81 9.26 3.69
C PHE A 255 12.34 10.69 3.90
N ARG A 256 13.00 11.64 3.22
CA ARG A 256 12.56 13.04 3.09
C ARG A 256 12.30 13.31 1.62
N ILE A 257 11.13 13.85 1.32
CA ILE A 257 10.72 14.21 -0.03
C ILE A 257 10.60 15.73 -0.09
N GLU A 258 11.44 16.33 -0.92
CA GLU A 258 11.58 17.77 -1.05
C GLU A 258 11.07 18.22 -2.42
N ARG A 259 10.20 19.23 -2.43
CA ARG A 259 9.67 19.81 -3.67
C ARG A 259 10.53 21.00 -4.09
N LEU A 260 11.40 20.79 -5.08
CA LEU A 260 12.33 21.82 -5.58
C LEU A 260 11.67 23.00 -6.32
N ARG A 261 10.42 22.86 -6.79
CA ARG A 261 9.63 23.95 -7.37
C ARG A 261 8.27 24.06 -6.69
N ARG A 262 8.10 25.09 -5.88
CA ARG A 262 6.78 25.52 -5.37
C ARG A 262 6.08 26.27 -6.51
N SER A 263 4.93 25.78 -6.93
CA SER A 263 4.05 26.42 -7.92
C SER A 263 3.31 27.60 -7.30
#